data_AF-A0A5Q4EWK0-F1
#
_entry.id   AF-A0A5Q4EWK0-F1
#
_cell.length_a   1.000
_cell.length_b   1.000
_cell.length_c   1.000
_cell.angle_alpha   90.00
_cell.angle_beta   90.00
_cell.angle_gamma   90.00
#
_symmetry.space_group_name_H-M   'P 1'
#
loop_
_entity.id
_entity.type
_entity.pdbx_description
1 polymer ?
#
loop_
_entity_poly.entity_id
_entity_poly.type
_entity_poly.pdbx_seq_one_letter_code
_entity_poly.pdbx_strand_id
1 'polypeptide(L)' 'GYGVWTGYPVTRDVRSYTEGTLHIDLVDRALNQLVWEGVAVGRVTRAAMDDPRSAVADGVAAIFQRYPYQAATGPADSDR' A
#
# COMPACT_ATOMS: atom_id res chain seq x y z
N GLY A 1 -33.30 36.25 -9.91
CA GLY A 1 -32.38 35.23 -9.37
C GLY A 1 -33.12 34.45 -8.32
N TYR A 2 -33.14 33.12 -8.42
CA TYR A 2 -33.95 32.24 -7.57
C TYR A 2 -33.22 32.03 -6.23
N GLY A 3 -33.81 32.55 -5.15
CA GLY A 3 -33.32 32.39 -3.79
C GLY A 3 -33.66 31.00 -3.24
N VAL A 4 -32.66 30.30 -2.73
CA VAL A 4 -32.83 29.04 -2.01
C VAL A 4 -33.58 29.34 -0.70
N TRP A 5 -34.74 28.71 -0.53
CA TRP A 5 -35.59 28.82 0.65
C TRP A 5 -34.82 28.43 1.93
N THR A 6 -34.85 29.31 2.92
CA THR A 6 -34.25 29.12 4.25
C THR A 6 -35.06 28.09 5.04
N GLY A 7 -34.69 26.81 5.00
CA GLY A 7 -35.39 25.81 5.82
C GLY A 7 -35.03 24.35 5.58
N TYR A 8 -34.43 24.01 4.45
CA TYR A 8 -33.98 22.63 4.22
C TYR A 8 -32.54 22.47 4.72
N PRO A 9 -32.28 21.58 5.70
CA PRO A 9 -30.92 21.17 5.99
C PRO A 9 -30.38 20.48 4.74
N VAL A 10 -29.47 21.15 4.03
CA VAL A 10 -28.59 20.49 3.07
C VAL A 10 -27.65 19.62 3.90
N THR A 11 -28.07 18.39 4.17
CA THR A 11 -27.20 17.40 4.81
C THR A 11 -26.06 17.09 3.85
N ARG A 12 -24.88 17.65 4.11
CA ARG A 12 -23.67 17.36 3.36
C ARG A 12 -22.92 16.25 4.10
N ASP A 13 -23.04 15.03 3.61
CA ASP A 13 -22.30 13.90 4.16
C ASP A 13 -20.81 14.02 3.81
N VAL A 14 -19.99 14.46 4.78
CA VAL A 14 -18.53 14.45 4.66
C VAL A 14 -18.00 13.19 5.33
N ARG A 15 -17.29 12.35 4.58
CA ARG A 15 -16.65 11.14 5.12
C ARG A 15 -15.15 11.37 5.23
N SER A 16 -14.61 11.28 6.44
CA SER A 16 -13.18 11.24 6.68
C SER A 16 -12.65 9.81 6.60
N TYR A 17 -11.41 9.67 6.14
CA TYR A 17 -10.67 8.43 6.16
C TYR A 17 -9.19 8.71 6.36
N THR A 18 -8.49 7.79 7.01
CA THR A 18 -7.04 7.83 7.14
C THR A 18 -6.42 7.13 5.94
N GLU A 19 -5.49 7.80 5.30
CA GLU A 19 -4.65 7.23 4.24
C GLU A 19 -3.31 6.82 4.84
N GLY A 20 -2.81 5.66 4.42
CA GLY A 20 -1.49 5.15 4.76
C GLY A 20 -0.70 4.88 3.49
N THR A 21 0.59 5.15 3.53
CA THR A 21 1.52 4.91 2.43
C THR A 21 2.61 3.95 2.89
N LEU A 22 2.95 2.98 2.05
CA LEU A 22 4.04 2.05 2.25
C LEU A 22 5.05 2.18 1.12
N HIS A 23 6.33 2.35 1.49
CA HIS A 23 7.48 2.40 0.59
C HIS A 23 8.37 1.19 0.85
N ILE A 24 8.86 0.56 -0.21
CA ILE A 24 9.84 -0.53 -0.15
C ILE A 24 11.00 -0.20 -1.11
N ASP A 25 12.20 -0.08 -0.55
CA ASP A 25 13.42 0.21 -1.28
C ASP A 25 14.33 -1.02 -1.33
N LEU A 26 14.71 -1.44 -2.53
CA LEU A 26 15.67 -2.52 -2.71
C LEU A 26 17.03 -1.92 -3.10
N VAL A 27 18.04 -2.17 -2.28
CA VAL A 27 19.38 -1.58 -2.43
C VAL A 27 20.42 -2.68 -2.68
N ASP A 28 21.22 -2.54 -3.74
CA ASP A 28 22.44 -3.33 -3.92
C ASP A 28 23.52 -2.81 -2.98
N ARG A 29 23.88 -3.62 -1.98
CA ARG A 29 24.89 -3.28 -0.97
C ARG A 29 26.31 -3.16 -1.51
N ALA A 30 26.64 -3.86 -2.60
CA ALA A 30 28.00 -3.88 -3.14
C ALA A 30 28.31 -2.58 -3.89
N LEU A 31 27.30 -2.07 -4.59
CA LEU A 31 27.36 -0.82 -5.34
C LEU A 31 26.81 0.37 -4.56
N ASN A 32 26.21 0.14 -3.39
CA ASN A 32 25.49 1.12 -2.59
C ASN A 32 24.45 1.90 -3.42
N GLN A 33 23.64 1.16 -4.19
CA GLN A 33 22.75 1.72 -5.20
C GLN A 33 21.31 1.24 -5.00
N LEU A 34 20.34 2.15 -5.07
CA LEU A 34 18.91 1.80 -5.17
C LEU A 34 18.66 1.12 -6.53
N VAL A 35 18.18 -0.12 -6.51
CA VAL A 35 17.90 -0.90 -7.72
C VAL A 35 16.42 -0.96 -8.05
N TRP A 36 15.54 -0.71 -7.08
CA TRP A 36 14.09 -0.69 -7.28
C TRP A 36 13.36 -0.02 -6.11
N GLU A 37 12.25 0.65 -6.41
CA GLU A 37 11.33 1.24 -5.44
C GLU A 37 9.90 0.76 -5.73
N GLY A 38 9.18 0.38 -4.67
CA GLY A 38 7.77 0.04 -4.71
C GLY A 38 6.95 0.89 -3.74
N VAL A 39 5.87 1.49 -4.23
CA VAL A 39 4.98 2.34 -3.41
C VAL A 39 3.53 1.87 -3.52
N ALA A 40 2.85 1.79 -2.37
CA ALA A 40 1.40 1.60 -2.30
C ALA A 40 0.76 2.61 -1.35
N VAL A 41 -0.43 3.06 -1.74
CA VAL A 41 -1.29 3.96 -0.96
C VAL A 41 -2.60 3.24 -0.69
N GLY A 42 -3.05 3.24 0.57
CA GLY A 42 -4.25 2.52 0.98
C GLY A 42 -4.99 3.21 2.11
N ARG A 43 -6.28 2.92 2.26
CA ARG A 43 -7.06 3.40 3.40
C ARG A 43 -6.75 2.57 4.63
N VAL A 44 -6.41 3.22 5.72
CA VAL A 44 -6.31 2.58 7.03
C VAL A 44 -7.70 2.45 7.63
N THR A 45 -8.17 1.22 7.75
CA THR A 45 -9.48 0.87 8.32
C THR A 45 -9.35 0.45 9.79
N ARG A 46 -10.47 0.35 10.53
CA ARG A 46 -10.43 -0.22 11.88
C ARG A 46 -9.89 -1.66 11.89
N ALA A 47 -10.33 -2.49 10.96
CA ALA A 47 -9.84 -3.86 10.82
C ALA A 47 -8.32 -3.92 10.60
N ALA A 48 -7.77 -2.98 9.81
CA ALA A 48 -6.32 -2.88 9.63
C ALA A 48 -5.58 -2.44 10.91
N MET A 49 -6.24 -1.69 11.81
CA MET A 49 -5.67 -1.34 13.11
C MET A 49 -5.80 -2.47 14.13
N ASP A 50 -6.84 -3.31 14.02
CA ASP A 50 -7.05 -4.48 14.87
C ASP A 50 -6.06 -5.61 14.55
N ASP A 51 -5.68 -5.77 13.27
CA ASP A 51 -4.57 -6.65 12.83
C ASP A 51 -3.61 -5.93 11.87
N PRO A 52 -2.69 -5.10 12.40
CA PRO A 52 -1.72 -4.37 11.59
C PRO A 52 -0.74 -5.28 10.85
N ARG A 53 -0.46 -6.48 11.40
CA ARG A 53 0.49 -7.40 10.82
C ARG A 53 -0.03 -7.96 9.50
N SER A 54 -1.29 -8.41 9.46
CA SER A 54 -1.90 -8.87 8.22
C SER A 54 -2.02 -7.73 7.22
N ALA A 55 -2.47 -6.54 7.66
CA ALA A 55 -2.61 -5.38 6.78
C ALA A 55 -1.27 -4.97 6.11
N VAL A 56 -0.17 -5.00 6.85
CA VAL A 56 1.16 -4.76 6.30
C VAL A 56 1.58 -5.89 5.36
N ALA A 57 1.35 -7.15 5.71
CA ALA A 57 1.68 -8.28 4.85
C ALA A 57 0.96 -8.22 3.50
N ASP A 58 -0.32 -7.86 3.50
CA ASP A 58 -1.11 -7.65 2.28
C ASP A 58 -0.58 -6.48 1.44
N GLY A 59 -0.21 -5.38 2.10
CA GLY A 59 0.41 -4.22 1.45
C GLY A 59 1.75 -4.57 0.79
N VAL A 60 2.60 -5.32 1.49
CA VAL A 60 3.87 -5.85 0.96
C VAL A 60 3.60 -6.74 -0.25
N ALA A 61 2.68 -7.70 -0.14
CA ALA A 61 2.33 -8.60 -1.24
C ALA A 61 1.84 -7.82 -2.47
N ALA A 62 0.98 -6.81 -2.28
CA ALA A 62 0.47 -5.96 -3.35
C ALA A 62 1.59 -5.15 -4.04
N ILE A 63 2.56 -4.64 -3.29
CA ILE A 63 3.73 -3.94 -3.85
C ILE A 63 4.57 -4.91 -4.71
N PHE A 64 4.86 -6.10 -4.19
CA PHE A 64 5.70 -7.08 -4.89
C PHE A 64 5.05 -7.71 -6.13
N GLN A 65 3.72 -7.62 -6.31
CA GLN A 65 3.08 -7.99 -7.58
C GLN A 65 3.60 -7.17 -8.78
N ARG A 66 4.19 -5.99 -8.55
CA ARG A 66 4.76 -5.12 -9.59
C ARG A 66 6.28 -5.28 -9.74
N TYR A 67 6.90 -6.14 -8.93
CA TYR A 67 8.34 -6.37 -8.99
C TYR A 67 8.69 -7.13 -10.28
N PRO A 68 9.53 -6.56 -11.17
CA PRO A 68 9.71 -7.08 -12.52
C PRO A 68 10.70 -8.25 -12.62
N TYR A 69 11.47 -8.52 -11.55
CA TYR A 69 12.48 -9.56 -11.54
C TYR A 69 11.97 -10.78 -10.77
N GLN A 70 12.05 -11.97 -11.35
CA GLN A 70 11.86 -13.18 -10.58
C GLN A 70 13.15 -13.49 -9.84
N ALA A 71 13.06 -13.82 -8.55
CA ALA A 71 14.20 -14.35 -7.82
C ALA A 71 14.75 -15.54 -8.62
N ALA A 72 16.04 -15.50 -8.96
CA ALA A 72 16.67 -16.63 -9.62
C ALA A 72 16.43 -17.87 -8.74
N THR A 73 15.78 -18.89 -9.30
CA THR A 73 15.75 -20.21 -8.66
C THR A 73 17.21 -20.68 -8.67
N GLY A 74 17.89 -20.53 -7.53
CA GLY A 74 19.21 -21.14 -7.33
C GLY A 74 19.10 -22.64 -7.61
N PRO A 75 20.19 -23.29 -8.08
CA PRO A 75 20.13 -24.69 -8.49
C PRO A 75 19.45 -25.51 -7.41
N ALA A 76 18.36 -26.20 -7.79
CA ALA A 76 17.69 -27.12 -6.91
C ALA A 76 18.76 -28.05 -6.33
N ASP A 77 18.86 -28.07 -5.00
CA ASP A 77 19.67 -28.99 -4.21
C ASP A 77 19.34 -30.41 -4.70
N SER A 78 20.12 -30.90 -5.65
CA SER A 78 20.01 -32.21 -6.30
C SER A 78 21.33 -32.93 -6.03
N ASP A 79 21.69 -32.97 -4.75
CA ASP A 79 22.71 -33.86 -4.22
C ASP A 79 22.38 -34.20 -2.75
N ARG A 80 21.49 -35.17 -2.56
CA ARG A 80 21.38 -35.99 -1.34
C ARG A 80 21.16 -37.43 -1.72
#